data_AF-A0A380GPW6-F1
#
_entry.id   AF-A0A380GPW6-F1
#
_cell.length_a   1.000
_cell.length_b   1.000
_cell.length_c   1.000
_cell.angle_alpha   90.00
_cell.angle_beta   90.00
_cell.angle_gamma   90.00
#
_symmetry.space_group_name_H-M   'P 1'
#
loop_
_entity.id
_entity.type
_entity.pdbx_description
1 polymer ?
#
loop_
_entity_poly.entity_id
_entity_poly.type
_entity_poly.pdbx_seq_one_letter_code
_entity_poly.pdbx_strand_id
1 'polypeptide(L)'
;MKKKELTELKNEMKKENKKQLTTTDPDSRAMKNNGKIDISYNMQSSVDSKHKLIVTLDVVNDINDQSQLASMVSKTNKLLTKDKNRIILADTGYYNMKEIKNCVDDDNTVYIKPQKSKNILGGTQYSKEKFQYQKDTDSYICPEGKELPYTEKTTKNGMMYKRYIGEKSCQTCSAYHLCTKSVRGRNIQRWEYEEILEKVKRETENNNEIYKKSHIL
;
A
#
# COMPACT_ATOMS: atom_id res chain seq x y z
N MET A 1 19.31 33.12 1.15
CA MET A 1 20.34 32.33 1.87
C MET A 1 21.63 32.35 1.08
N LYS A 2 22.75 32.62 1.76
CA LYS A 2 24.09 32.62 1.17
C LYS A 2 24.59 31.17 1.01
N LYS A 3 25.48 30.89 0.05
CA LYS A 3 26.01 29.54 -0.26
C LYS A 3 26.62 28.82 0.97
N LYS A 4 27.19 29.59 1.90
CA LYS A 4 27.75 29.09 3.15
C LYS A 4 26.67 28.48 4.07
N GLU A 5 25.58 29.19 4.30
CA GLU A 5 24.44 28.75 5.13
C GLU A 5 23.80 27.47 4.59
N LEU A 6 23.65 27.36 3.26
CA LEU A 6 23.15 26.15 2.59
C LEU A 6 24.08 24.94 2.82
N THR A 7 25.39 25.18 2.88
CA THR A 7 26.37 24.12 3.08
C THR A 7 26.34 23.62 4.53
N GLU A 8 26.17 24.53 5.49
CA GLU A 8 26.02 24.21 6.92
C GLU A 8 24.74 23.39 7.17
N LEU A 9 23.59 23.85 6.67
CA LEU A 9 22.31 23.11 6.77
C LEU A 9 22.40 21.71 6.14
N LYS A 10 23.08 21.58 4.99
CA LYS A 10 23.28 20.28 4.35
C LYS A 10 24.13 19.32 5.19
N ASN A 11 25.12 19.84 5.92
CA ASN A 11 25.96 19.03 6.80
C ASN A 11 25.17 18.59 8.05
N GLU A 12 24.35 19.48 8.60
CA GLU A 12 23.42 19.16 9.69
C GLU A 12 22.44 18.06 9.30
N MET A 13 21.80 18.18 8.11
CA MET A 13 20.95 17.13 7.55
C MET A 13 21.61 15.76 7.52
N LYS A 14 22.88 15.71 7.08
CA LYS A 14 23.64 14.46 7.02
C LYS A 14 23.95 13.93 8.42
N LYS A 15 24.33 14.80 9.35
CA LYS A 15 24.65 14.41 10.74
C LYS A 15 23.45 13.80 11.45
N GLU A 16 22.26 14.37 11.22
CA GLU A 16 21.01 13.91 11.82
C GLU A 16 20.27 12.87 10.96
N ASN A 17 20.88 12.43 9.86
CA ASN A 17 20.28 11.51 8.89
C ASN A 17 18.89 11.96 8.39
N LYS A 18 18.66 13.27 8.30
CA LYS A 18 17.42 13.90 7.83
C LYS A 18 17.46 14.09 6.31
N LYS A 19 16.34 13.80 5.64
CA LYS A 19 16.17 14.03 4.19
C LYS A 19 15.74 15.45 3.85
N GLN A 20 15.19 16.17 4.83
CA GLN A 20 14.75 17.56 4.70
C GLN A 20 14.90 18.28 6.03
N LEU A 21 15.08 19.60 5.96
CA LEU A 21 14.99 20.52 7.09
C LEU A 21 14.04 21.64 6.71
N THR A 22 13.19 22.02 7.65
CA THR A 22 12.42 23.25 7.56
C THR A 22 13.09 24.28 8.45
N THR A 23 13.30 25.49 7.93
CA THR A 23 14.03 26.56 8.65
C THR A 23 13.18 27.24 9.72
N THR A 24 11.85 27.15 9.64
CA THR A 24 10.92 27.75 10.61
C THR A 24 10.58 26.83 11.77
N ASP A 25 10.49 25.52 11.51
CA ASP A 25 10.15 24.51 12.51
C ASP A 25 10.85 23.17 12.18
N PRO A 26 11.87 22.74 12.94
CA PRO A 26 12.65 21.54 12.66
C PRO A 26 11.88 20.21 12.64
N ASP A 27 10.70 20.17 13.27
CA ASP A 27 9.86 18.97 13.37
C ASP A 27 8.81 18.90 12.24
N SER A 28 8.55 20.01 11.57
CA SER A 28 7.69 20.05 10.38
C SER A 28 8.36 19.50 9.12
N ARG A 29 7.57 19.10 8.12
CA ARG A 29 8.06 18.62 6.82
C ARG A 29 7.33 19.28 5.67
N ALA A 30 8.02 19.48 4.56
CA ALA A 30 7.41 19.79 3.28
C ALA A 30 6.68 18.54 2.76
N MET A 31 5.35 18.63 2.65
CA MET A 31 4.47 17.55 2.21
C MET A 31 3.62 18.02 1.04
N LYS A 32 3.29 17.10 0.12
CA LYS A 32 2.46 17.43 -1.03
C LYS A 32 0.98 17.23 -0.68
N ASN A 33 0.26 18.34 -0.49
CA ASN A 33 -1.16 18.35 -0.18
C ASN A 33 -1.94 18.99 -1.34
N ASN A 34 -2.93 18.28 -1.89
CA ASN A 34 -3.79 18.77 -2.97
C ASN A 34 -3.04 19.42 -4.16
N GLY A 35 -1.88 18.88 -4.52
CA GLY A 35 -1.06 19.36 -5.64
C GLY A 35 -0.10 20.50 -5.30
N LYS A 36 -0.16 21.05 -4.08
CA LYS A 36 0.76 22.06 -3.55
C LYS A 36 1.71 21.43 -2.54
N ILE A 37 2.81 22.12 -2.24
CA ILE A 37 3.75 21.72 -1.20
C ILE A 37 3.52 22.66 -0.01
N ASP A 38 3.14 22.10 1.13
CA ASP A 38 2.92 22.81 2.37
C ASP A 38 3.87 22.30 3.45
N ILE A 39 4.28 23.19 4.36
CA ILE A 39 4.99 22.81 5.58
C ILE A 39 3.94 22.34 6.59
N SER A 40 4.01 21.07 6.98
CA SER A 40 3.00 20.44 7.83
C SER A 40 3.58 19.34 8.72
N TYR A 41 2.78 18.89 9.69
CA TYR A 41 3.03 17.69 10.46
C TYR A 41 2.15 16.57 9.94
N ASN A 42 2.66 15.34 9.96
CA ASN A 42 1.84 14.19 9.64
C ASN A 42 1.23 13.64 10.94
N MET A 43 0.01 14.07 11.23
CA MET A 43 -0.76 13.61 12.38
C MET A 43 -1.58 12.37 12.01
N GLN A 44 -1.40 11.31 12.79
CA GLN A 44 -2.13 10.07 12.72
C GLN A 44 -3.16 10.04 13.85
N SER A 45 -4.36 9.53 13.58
CA SER A 45 -5.37 9.35 14.62
C SER A 45 -6.15 8.06 14.42
N SER A 46 -6.66 7.54 15.54
CA SER A 46 -7.66 6.48 15.55
C SER A 46 -8.88 6.98 16.32
N VAL A 47 -10.06 6.60 15.84
CA VAL A 47 -11.31 7.10 16.39
C VAL A 47 -12.27 5.93 16.54
N ASP A 48 -12.98 5.90 17.66
CA ASP A 48 -14.05 4.93 17.87
C ASP A 48 -15.22 5.20 16.92
N SER A 49 -15.59 4.20 16.13
CA SER A 49 -16.61 4.36 15.10
C SER A 49 -18.03 4.59 15.65
N LYS A 50 -18.30 4.13 16.89
CA LYS A 50 -19.63 4.16 17.52
C LYS A 50 -19.90 5.48 18.23
N HIS A 51 -18.95 5.94 19.04
CA HIS A 51 -19.04 7.10 19.92
C HIS A 51 -18.27 8.31 19.40
N LYS A 52 -17.50 8.16 18.30
CA LYS A 52 -16.75 9.25 17.65
C LYS A 52 -15.70 9.89 18.55
N LEU A 53 -15.15 9.11 19.47
CA LEU A 53 -14.10 9.54 20.40
C LEU A 53 -12.72 9.21 19.84
N ILE A 54 -11.81 10.17 19.88
CA ILE A 54 -10.40 9.92 19.53
C ILE A 54 -9.81 9.00 20.58
N VAL A 55 -9.24 7.88 20.14
CA VAL A 55 -8.66 6.86 21.01
C VAL A 55 -7.16 7.09 21.16
N THR A 56 -6.44 7.20 20.05
CA THR A 56 -5.01 7.52 20.06
C THR A 56 -4.65 8.47 18.93
N LEU A 57 -3.59 9.24 19.18
CA LEU A 57 -2.97 10.23 18.32
C LEU A 57 -1.48 9.91 18.24
N ASP A 58 -0.87 10.13 17.08
CA ASP A 58 0.58 10.16 16.93
C ASP A 58 1.00 11.21 15.91
N VAL A 59 2.18 11.82 16.08
CA VAL A 59 2.74 12.76 15.10
C VAL A 59 4.03 12.18 14.56
N VAL A 60 4.08 11.94 13.25
CA VAL A 60 5.19 11.27 12.59
C VAL A 60 5.84 12.18 11.56
N ASN A 61 7.11 11.88 11.30
CA ASN A 61 7.94 12.62 10.35
C ASN A 61 7.88 12.05 8.92
N ASP A 62 7.16 10.94 8.73
CA ASP A 62 6.93 10.36 7.42
C ASP A 62 5.98 11.24 6.60
N ILE A 63 6.32 11.42 5.31
CA ILE A 63 5.59 12.30 4.39
C ILE A 63 4.21 11.72 4.01
N ASN A 64 3.98 10.43 4.25
CA ASN A 64 2.71 9.76 3.94
C ASN A 64 2.39 8.67 4.97
N ASP A 65 1.17 8.14 4.85
CA ASP A 65 0.59 7.24 5.86
C ASP A 65 0.84 5.76 5.60
N GLN A 66 1.55 5.42 4.52
CA GLN A 66 1.72 4.02 4.09
C GLN A 66 2.50 3.16 5.09
N SER A 67 3.16 3.74 6.08
CA SER A 67 3.92 3.01 7.12
C SER A 67 3.31 3.15 8.52
N GLN A 68 2.08 3.67 8.63
CA GLN A 68 1.50 4.06 9.92
C GLN A 68 0.39 3.14 10.43
N LEU A 69 -0.11 2.22 9.61
CA LEU A 69 -1.27 1.39 9.94
C LEU A 69 -0.98 0.46 11.13
N ALA A 70 0.07 -0.37 11.07
CA ALA A 70 0.33 -1.36 12.12
C ALA A 70 0.70 -0.69 13.45
N SER A 71 1.48 0.40 13.39
CA SER A 71 1.83 1.22 14.57
C SER A 71 0.58 1.76 15.27
N MET A 72 -0.34 2.38 14.51
CA MET A 72 -1.56 2.95 15.08
C MET A 72 -2.50 1.88 15.63
N VAL A 73 -2.64 0.74 14.95
CA VAL A 73 -3.41 -0.41 15.45
C VAL A 73 -2.82 -0.94 16.75
N SER A 74 -1.51 -1.09 16.83
CA SER A 74 -0.81 -1.55 18.04
C SER A 74 -1.03 -0.59 19.22
N LYS A 75 -0.87 0.73 19.01
CA LYS A 75 -1.14 1.75 20.02
C LYS A 75 -2.59 1.72 20.50
N THR A 76 -3.54 1.60 19.57
CA THR A 76 -4.98 1.48 19.86
C THR A 76 -5.28 0.25 20.71
N ASN A 77 -4.74 -0.91 20.30
CA ASN A 77 -4.92 -2.18 21.00
C ASN A 77 -4.32 -2.16 22.40
N LYS A 78 -3.18 -1.47 22.59
CA LYS A 78 -2.56 -1.31 23.91
C LYS A 78 -3.42 -0.47 24.85
N LEU A 79 -4.00 0.62 24.35
CA LEU A 79 -4.81 1.53 25.17
C LEU A 79 -6.17 0.95 25.54
N LEU A 80 -6.88 0.36 24.56
CA LEU A 80 -8.23 -0.18 24.75
C LEU A 80 -8.25 -1.65 25.18
N THR A 81 -7.08 -2.28 25.36
CA THR A 81 -6.92 -3.75 25.38
C THR A 81 -7.33 -4.39 24.06
N LYS A 82 -6.60 -5.41 23.60
CA LYS A 82 -6.88 -6.09 22.33
C LYS A 82 -8.19 -6.88 22.44
N ASP A 83 -9.13 -6.60 21.54
CA ASP A 83 -10.36 -7.37 21.34
C ASP A 83 -10.33 -7.99 19.94
N LYS A 84 -10.54 -9.31 19.87
CA LYS A 84 -10.56 -10.07 18.61
C LYS A 84 -11.75 -9.71 17.71
N ASN A 85 -12.83 -9.17 18.29
CA ASN A 85 -14.01 -8.75 17.55
C ASN A 85 -13.90 -7.32 17.00
N ARG A 86 -12.83 -6.59 17.35
CA ARG A 86 -12.63 -5.23 16.84
C ARG A 86 -12.23 -5.28 15.37
N ILE A 87 -12.96 -4.51 14.56
CA ILE A 87 -12.67 -4.31 13.14
C ILE A 87 -11.94 -2.97 12.99
N ILE A 88 -10.77 -3.01 12.37
CA ILE A 88 -9.99 -1.84 12.00
C ILE A 88 -10.42 -1.39 10.62
N LEU A 89 -10.84 -0.12 10.51
CA LEU A 89 -11.16 0.53 9.25
C LEU A 89 -10.06 1.52 8.92
N ALA A 90 -9.52 1.47 7.71
CA ALA A 90 -8.45 2.37 7.29
C ALA A 90 -8.68 2.89 5.87
N ASP A 91 -8.29 4.14 5.65
CA ASP A 91 -8.38 4.75 4.33
C ASP A 91 -7.32 4.21 3.37
N THR A 92 -7.57 4.39 2.06
CA THR A 92 -6.65 3.93 1.01
C THR A 92 -5.24 4.54 1.08
N GLY A 93 -5.05 5.63 1.83
CA GLY A 93 -3.74 6.22 2.13
C GLY A 93 -2.82 5.29 2.94
N TYR A 94 -3.42 4.48 3.82
CA TYR A 94 -2.73 3.50 4.67
C TYR A 94 -2.44 2.17 3.98
N TYR A 95 -2.82 2.02 2.70
CA TYR A 95 -2.69 0.74 2.02
C TYR A 95 -1.22 0.41 1.75
N ASN A 96 -0.69 -0.52 2.53
CA ASN A 96 0.65 -1.08 2.38
C ASN A 96 0.64 -2.57 2.70
N MET A 97 1.24 -3.36 1.80
CA MET A 97 1.24 -4.81 1.87
C MET A 97 1.86 -5.35 3.18
N LYS A 98 2.98 -4.75 3.63
CA LYS A 98 3.67 -5.16 4.86
C LYS A 98 2.86 -4.80 6.09
N GLU A 99 2.33 -3.59 6.15
CA GLU A 99 1.53 -3.11 7.28
C GLU A 99 0.25 -3.92 7.47
N ILE A 100 -0.45 -4.23 6.37
CA ILE A 100 -1.65 -5.07 6.40
C ILE A 100 -1.31 -6.46 6.91
N LYS A 101 -0.22 -7.06 6.40
CA LYS A 101 0.24 -8.37 6.89
C LYS A 101 0.57 -8.33 8.38
N ASN A 102 1.30 -7.33 8.85
CA ASN A 102 1.64 -7.19 10.27
C ASN A 102 0.37 -7.12 11.13
N CYS A 103 -0.65 -6.37 10.69
CA CYS A 103 -1.92 -6.31 11.42
C CYS A 103 -2.63 -7.68 11.47
N VAL A 104 -2.66 -8.40 10.34
CA VAL A 104 -3.32 -9.71 10.24
C VAL A 104 -2.57 -10.78 11.04
N ASP A 105 -1.24 -10.78 11.01
CA ASP A 105 -0.40 -11.66 11.83
C ASP A 105 -0.61 -11.41 13.32
N ASP A 106 -0.86 -10.15 13.69
CA ASP A 106 -1.27 -9.75 15.04
C ASP A 106 -2.77 -9.97 15.30
N ASP A 107 -3.43 -10.92 14.62
CA ASP A 107 -4.86 -11.27 14.72
C ASP A 107 -5.85 -10.08 14.64
N ASN A 108 -5.52 -9.02 13.90
CA ASN A 108 -6.46 -7.92 13.70
C ASN A 108 -7.28 -8.14 12.42
N THR A 109 -8.58 -7.89 12.51
CA THR A 109 -9.45 -7.81 11.33
C THR A 109 -9.33 -6.40 10.74
N VAL A 110 -8.86 -6.28 9.50
CA VAL A 110 -8.63 -4.99 8.83
C VAL A 110 -9.46 -4.90 7.56
N TYR A 111 -10.23 -3.83 7.40
CA TYR A 111 -10.88 -3.47 6.14
C TYR A 111 -10.25 -2.23 5.54
N ILE A 112 -9.69 -2.40 4.34
CA ILE A 112 -8.96 -1.35 3.62
C ILE A 112 -8.99 -1.63 2.11
N LYS A 113 -9.19 -0.58 1.31
CA LYS A 113 -9.16 -0.69 -0.15
C LYS A 113 -7.79 -0.32 -0.73
N PRO A 114 -7.34 -1.02 -1.79
CA PRO A 114 -6.15 -0.60 -2.51
C PRO A 114 -6.35 0.75 -3.20
N GLN A 115 -5.25 1.48 -3.37
CA GLN A 115 -5.25 2.69 -4.20
C GLN A 115 -5.52 2.33 -5.66
N LYS A 116 -6.33 3.15 -6.35
CA LYS A 116 -6.59 2.95 -7.79
C LYS A 116 -5.32 3.16 -8.59
N SER A 117 -4.94 2.16 -9.38
CA SER A 117 -3.83 2.28 -10.35
C SER A 117 -4.20 3.29 -11.44
N LYS A 118 -3.39 4.36 -11.58
CA LYS A 118 -3.69 5.46 -12.52
C LYS A 118 -3.28 5.21 -13.97
N ASN A 119 -2.42 4.23 -14.24
CA ASN A 119 -1.84 3.99 -15.57
C ASN A 119 -1.80 2.49 -15.88
N ILE A 120 -2.91 1.95 -16.41
CA ILE A 120 -2.95 0.58 -16.92
C ILE A 120 -3.09 0.65 -18.44
N LEU A 121 -2.14 0.06 -19.14
CA LEU A 121 -2.22 -0.11 -20.59
C LEU A 121 -3.50 -0.90 -20.94
N GLY A 122 -4.29 -0.43 -21.91
CA GLY A 122 -5.55 -1.07 -22.27
C GLY A 122 -6.67 -0.94 -21.23
N GLY A 123 -6.51 -0.06 -20.23
CA GLY A 123 -7.53 0.21 -19.21
C GLY A 123 -7.68 -0.90 -18.17
N THR A 124 -8.82 -0.92 -17.48
CA THR A 124 -9.07 -1.84 -16.35
C THR A 124 -9.22 -3.31 -16.77
N GLN A 125 -9.42 -3.59 -18.06
CA GLN A 125 -9.61 -4.95 -18.57
C GLN A 125 -8.34 -5.81 -18.45
N TYR A 126 -7.15 -5.22 -18.56
CA TYR A 126 -5.87 -5.92 -18.39
C TYR A 126 -5.15 -5.50 -17.10
N SER A 127 -5.92 -5.11 -16.09
CA SER A 127 -5.43 -4.87 -14.73
C SER A 127 -5.05 -6.19 -14.05
N LYS A 128 -4.16 -6.18 -13.04
CA LYS A 128 -3.73 -7.42 -12.34
C LYS A 128 -4.93 -8.16 -11.76
N GLU A 129 -5.94 -7.42 -11.31
CA GLU A 129 -7.17 -7.92 -10.71
C GLU A 129 -8.01 -8.79 -11.66
N LYS A 130 -7.77 -8.69 -12.97
CA LYS A 130 -8.43 -9.53 -13.99
C LYS A 130 -7.65 -10.81 -14.31
N PHE A 131 -6.49 -11.02 -13.69
CA PHE A 131 -5.73 -12.26 -13.81
C PHE A 131 -6.00 -13.12 -12.60
N GLN A 132 -6.47 -14.34 -12.85
CA GLN A 132 -6.84 -15.28 -11.80
C GLN A 132 -5.65 -16.19 -11.47
N TYR A 133 -5.25 -16.21 -10.21
CA TYR A 133 -4.22 -17.14 -9.74
C TYR A 133 -4.80 -18.55 -9.57
N GLN A 134 -4.10 -19.54 -10.10
CA GLN A 134 -4.41 -20.97 -9.97
C GLN A 134 -3.40 -21.59 -9.02
N LYS A 135 -3.86 -22.01 -7.83
CA LYS A 135 -3.01 -22.55 -6.78
C LYS A 135 -2.45 -23.93 -7.14
N ASP A 136 -3.26 -24.75 -7.83
CA ASP A 136 -2.91 -26.14 -8.17
C ASP A 136 -1.77 -26.22 -9.20
N THR A 137 -1.72 -25.27 -10.14
CA THR A 137 -0.72 -25.22 -11.21
C THR A 137 0.39 -24.17 -10.99
N ASP A 138 0.31 -23.41 -9.88
CA ASP A 138 1.17 -22.25 -9.60
C ASP A 138 1.31 -21.33 -10.84
N SER A 139 0.18 -20.85 -11.35
CA SER A 139 0.13 -20.04 -12.57
C SER A 139 -0.98 -18.99 -12.51
N TYR A 140 -0.98 -18.04 -13.46
CA TYR A 140 -2.07 -17.09 -13.64
C TYR A 140 -2.79 -17.33 -14.96
N ILE A 141 -4.12 -17.24 -14.96
CA ILE A 141 -4.94 -17.20 -16.17
C ILE A 141 -5.29 -15.74 -16.47
N CYS A 142 -4.99 -15.30 -17.68
CA CYS A 142 -5.29 -13.95 -18.13
C CYS A 142 -6.75 -13.81 -18.61
N PRO A 143 -7.24 -12.56 -18.84
CA PRO A 143 -8.59 -12.32 -19.34
C PRO A 143 -8.91 -13.00 -20.69
N GLU A 144 -7.89 -13.27 -21.50
CA GLU A 144 -8.00 -13.99 -22.78
C GLU A 144 -7.92 -15.52 -22.62
N GLY A 145 -7.97 -16.03 -21.38
CA GLY A 145 -7.89 -17.45 -21.07
C GLY A 145 -6.49 -18.08 -21.22
N LYS A 146 -5.45 -17.28 -21.49
CA LYS A 146 -4.08 -17.76 -21.64
C LYS A 146 -3.35 -17.86 -20.31
N GLU A 147 -2.55 -18.91 -20.15
CA GLU A 147 -1.76 -19.16 -18.95
C GLU A 147 -0.45 -18.35 -18.93
N LEU A 148 -0.08 -17.89 -17.73
CA LEU A 148 1.18 -17.28 -17.35
C LEU A 148 1.83 -18.18 -16.30
N PRO A 149 2.75 -19.08 -16.68
CA PRO A 149 3.42 -19.97 -15.74
C PRO A 149 4.37 -19.22 -14.81
N TYR A 150 4.65 -19.82 -13.65
CA TYR A 150 5.74 -19.38 -12.78
C TYR A 150 7.07 -19.38 -13.54
N THR A 151 7.85 -18.32 -13.38
CA THR A 151 9.15 -18.14 -14.03
C THR A 151 10.30 -18.13 -13.03
N GLU A 152 10.28 -17.21 -12.07
CA GLU A 152 11.38 -17.08 -11.10
C GLU A 152 10.94 -16.34 -9.82
N LYS A 153 11.79 -16.42 -8.79
CA LYS A 153 11.70 -15.57 -7.61
C LYS A 153 12.52 -14.29 -7.82
N THR A 154 12.00 -13.19 -7.31
CA THR A 154 12.67 -11.88 -7.32
C THR A 154 12.54 -11.22 -5.96
N THR A 155 13.52 -10.41 -5.58
CA THR A 155 13.47 -9.63 -4.34
C THR A 155 13.46 -8.15 -4.67
N LYS A 156 12.56 -7.39 -4.05
CA LYS A 156 12.48 -5.93 -4.18
C LYS A 156 12.19 -5.31 -2.83
N ASN A 157 13.02 -4.37 -2.38
CA ASN A 157 12.89 -3.68 -1.08
C ASN A 157 12.72 -4.67 0.11
N GLY A 158 13.47 -5.77 0.09
CA GLY A 158 13.42 -6.83 1.09
C GLY A 158 12.15 -7.68 1.07
N MET A 159 11.31 -7.59 0.03
CA MET A 159 10.12 -8.44 -0.16
C MET A 159 10.39 -9.46 -1.26
N MET A 160 9.97 -10.71 -1.05
CA MET A 160 10.07 -11.77 -2.04
C MET A 160 8.81 -11.86 -2.90
N TYR A 161 9.01 -11.92 -4.21
CA TYR A 161 7.94 -12.04 -5.19
C TYR A 161 8.19 -13.25 -6.08
N LYS A 162 7.12 -13.99 -6.40
CA LYS A 162 7.10 -14.91 -7.54
C LYS A 162 6.71 -14.14 -8.79
N ARG A 163 7.41 -14.38 -9.89
CA ARG A 163 7.16 -13.75 -11.18
C ARG A 163 6.55 -14.76 -12.15
N TYR A 164 5.53 -14.32 -12.88
CA TYR A 164 4.78 -15.12 -13.86
C TYR A 164 4.78 -14.38 -15.18
N ILE A 165 5.18 -15.06 -16.26
CA ILE A 165 5.39 -14.44 -17.56
C ILE A 165 4.71 -15.28 -18.64
N GLY A 166 3.88 -14.65 -19.48
CA GLY A 166 3.17 -15.37 -20.54
C GLY A 166 4.04 -15.80 -21.72
N GLU A 167 5.21 -15.18 -21.92
CA GLU A 167 6.17 -15.50 -22.98
C GLU A 167 5.50 -15.76 -24.34
N LYS A 168 5.55 -17.00 -24.83
CA LYS A 168 5.01 -17.43 -26.13
C LYS A 168 3.51 -17.23 -26.24
N SER A 169 2.75 -17.42 -25.16
CA SER A 169 1.28 -17.28 -25.19
C SER A 169 0.85 -15.84 -25.50
N CYS A 170 1.67 -14.86 -25.11
CA CYS A 170 1.41 -13.45 -25.35
C CYS A 170 1.73 -13.01 -26.79
N GLN A 171 2.75 -13.58 -27.44
CA GLN A 171 3.23 -13.11 -28.75
C GLN A 171 2.20 -13.28 -29.88
N THR A 172 1.35 -14.30 -29.78
CA THR A 172 0.26 -14.56 -30.74
C THR A 172 -1.10 -14.05 -30.24
N CYS A 173 -1.11 -13.20 -29.20
CA CYS A 173 -2.35 -12.71 -28.59
C CYS A 173 -2.88 -11.47 -29.32
N SER A 174 -4.14 -11.53 -29.76
CA SER A 174 -4.85 -10.36 -30.34
C SER A 174 -4.83 -9.16 -29.40
N ALA A 175 -4.98 -9.41 -28.10
CA ALA A 175 -4.93 -8.41 -27.04
C ALA A 175 -3.53 -7.89 -26.66
N TYR A 176 -2.45 -8.35 -27.32
CA TYR A 176 -1.07 -8.07 -26.88
C TYR A 176 -0.82 -6.57 -26.68
N HIS A 177 -1.15 -5.74 -27.68
CA HIS A 177 -0.92 -4.29 -27.64
C HIS A 177 -1.75 -3.54 -26.59
N LEU A 178 -2.87 -4.12 -26.14
CA LEU A 178 -3.67 -3.59 -25.05
C LEU A 178 -3.14 -4.06 -23.69
N CYS A 179 -2.64 -5.29 -23.60
CA CYS A 179 -2.26 -5.92 -22.34
C CYS A 179 -0.82 -5.61 -21.88
N THR A 180 0.15 -5.51 -22.80
CA THR A 180 1.56 -5.33 -22.47
C THR A 180 2.35 -4.69 -23.61
N LYS A 181 3.48 -4.05 -23.28
CA LYS A 181 4.51 -3.61 -24.27
C LYS A 181 5.78 -4.46 -24.20
N SER A 182 5.86 -5.40 -23.28
CA SER A 182 7.06 -6.21 -23.04
C SER A 182 7.17 -7.34 -24.07
N VAL A 183 8.35 -7.45 -24.70
CA VAL A 183 8.69 -8.50 -25.67
C VAL A 183 8.55 -9.92 -25.09
N ARG A 184 8.77 -10.07 -23.78
CA ARG A 184 8.56 -11.35 -23.06
C ARG A 184 7.09 -11.60 -22.71
N GLY A 185 6.16 -10.76 -23.12
CA GLY A 185 4.75 -10.87 -22.77
C GLY A 185 4.40 -10.21 -21.44
N ARG A 186 3.18 -10.45 -20.98
CA ARG A 186 2.65 -9.88 -19.73
C ARG A 186 3.42 -10.47 -18.54
N ASN A 187 3.79 -9.59 -17.61
CA ASN A 187 4.53 -9.94 -16.40
C ASN A 187 3.68 -9.64 -15.17
N ILE A 188 3.50 -10.62 -14.29
CA ILE A 188 2.81 -10.47 -13.01
C ILE A 188 3.78 -10.82 -11.90
N GLN A 189 3.85 -9.94 -10.89
CA GLN A 189 4.51 -10.22 -9.63
C GLN A 189 3.45 -10.52 -8.57
N ARG A 190 3.56 -11.70 -7.94
CA ARG A 190 2.78 -12.10 -6.77
C ARG A 190 3.69 -12.02 -5.56
N TRP A 191 3.32 -11.24 -4.56
CA TRP A 191 4.02 -11.27 -3.29
C TRP A 191 3.82 -12.62 -2.61
N GLU A 192 4.81 -13.10 -1.85
CA GLU A 192 4.71 -14.41 -1.19
C GLU A 192 3.47 -14.52 -0.25
N TYR A 193 3.02 -13.40 0.32
CA TYR A 193 1.84 -13.32 1.19
C TYR A 193 0.62 -12.65 0.51
N GLU A 194 0.56 -12.64 -0.83
CA GLU A 194 -0.56 -12.00 -1.56
C GLU A 194 -1.93 -12.59 -1.18
N GLU A 195 -2.00 -13.86 -0.79
CA GLU A 195 -3.25 -14.51 -0.34
C GLU A 195 -3.87 -13.78 0.87
N ILE A 196 -3.06 -13.18 1.75
CA ILE A 196 -3.53 -12.34 2.86
C ILE A 196 -4.23 -11.08 2.32
N LEU A 197 -3.64 -10.44 1.32
CA LEU A 197 -4.19 -9.22 0.71
C LEU A 197 -5.48 -9.53 -0.07
N GLU A 198 -5.52 -10.65 -0.77
CA GLU A 198 -6.71 -11.14 -1.48
C GLU A 198 -7.86 -11.41 -0.50
N LYS A 199 -7.56 -12.03 0.66
CA LYS A 199 -8.53 -12.24 1.73
C LYS A 199 -9.06 -10.90 2.28
N VAL A 200 -8.16 -10.00 2.69
CA VAL A 200 -8.53 -8.67 3.22
C VAL A 200 -9.37 -7.88 2.22
N LYS A 201 -8.98 -7.90 0.95
CA LYS A 201 -9.75 -7.25 -0.13
C LYS A 201 -11.15 -7.83 -0.23
N ARG A 202 -11.29 -9.16 -0.32
CA ARG A 202 -12.59 -9.84 -0.41
C ARG A 202 -13.47 -9.54 0.80
N GLU A 203 -12.90 -9.56 2.01
CA GLU A 203 -13.63 -9.25 3.23
C GLU A 203 -14.06 -7.78 3.28
N THR A 204 -13.20 -6.86 2.83
CA THR A 204 -13.53 -5.43 2.69
C THR A 204 -14.67 -5.20 1.69
N GLU A 205 -14.66 -5.91 0.56
CA GLU A 205 -15.70 -5.82 -0.47
C GLU A 205 -17.04 -6.40 0.03
N ASN A 206 -17.02 -7.56 0.69
CA ASN A 206 -18.20 -8.18 1.29
C ASN A 206 -18.81 -7.34 2.42
N ASN A 207 -17.98 -6.56 3.13
CA ASN A 207 -18.39 -5.70 4.24
C ASN A 207 -18.32 -4.21 3.88
N ASN A 208 -18.60 -3.86 2.62
CA ASN A 208 -18.45 -2.51 2.11
C ASN A 208 -19.25 -1.45 2.89
N GLU A 209 -20.42 -1.81 3.43
CA GLU A 209 -21.23 -0.90 4.27
C GLU A 209 -20.57 -0.60 5.62
N ILE A 210 -19.81 -1.55 6.17
CA ILE A 210 -18.99 -1.31 7.37
C ILE A 210 -17.79 -0.44 6.99
N TYR A 211 -17.09 -0.79 5.90
CA TYR A 211 -15.93 -0.04 5.42
C TYR A 211 -16.23 1.44 5.19
N LYS A 212 -17.39 1.78 4.59
CA LYS A 212 -17.79 3.18 4.34
C LYS A 212 -17.80 4.06 5.61
N LYS A 213 -17.89 3.49 6.81
CA LYS A 213 -17.80 4.23 8.07
C LYS A 213 -16.41 4.82 8.33
N SER A 214 -15.37 4.37 7.62
CA SER A 214 -14.01 4.95 7.70
C SER A 214 -14.00 6.42 7.28
N HIS A 215 -14.89 6.82 6.38
CA HIS A 215 -14.96 8.18 5.82
C HIS A 215 -15.90 9.12 6.61
N ILE A 216 -16.46 8.66 7.73
CA ILE A 216 -17.44 9.40 8.55
C ILE A 216 -16.81 9.74 9.91
N LEU A 217 -15.51 10.01 9.93
CA LEU A 217 -14.72 10.35 11.11
C LEU A 217 -13.90 11.60 10.81
#